data_AF-A0A7Y4AIR4-F1
#
_entry.id   AF-A0A7Y4AIR4-F1
#
_cell.length_a   1.000
_cell.length_b   1.000
_cell.length_c   1.000
_cell.angle_alpha   90.00
_cell.angle_beta   90.00
_cell.angle_gamma   90.00
#
_symmetry.space_group_name_H-M   'P 1'
#
loop_
_entity.id
_entity.type
_entity.pdbx_description
1 polymer ?
#
loop_
_entity_poly.entity_id
_entity_poly.type
_entity_poly.pdbx_seq_one_letter_code
_entity_poly.pdbx_strand_id
1 'polypeptide(L)'
;MRRQQRINSDIYQSISRTDVTQFTVVEVRNSILEISDMYGNKNTARLFVARQIQVLENAGFIKSELIGHKKHYSKTEKFVLSNFKLIQKKKRTKTTPSSKDKQQKPISIDLENEKTGIEAELAITLAEVDEYKILMMRSRELKKLLKPSYSVTTQKAAVLMAKLNVWSNAIELIKHSRSAAC
;
A
#
# COMPACT_ATOMS: atom_id res chain seq x y z
N MET A 1 -16.82 -27.21 16.27
CA MET A 1 -15.43 -26.78 16.47
C MET A 1 -15.38 -25.27 16.68
N ARG A 2 -14.99 -24.76 17.86
CA ARG A 2 -14.92 -23.30 18.11
C ARG A 2 -13.72 -22.74 17.34
N ARG A 3 -13.96 -21.98 16.27
CA ARG A 3 -12.88 -21.27 15.53
C ARG A 3 -12.24 -20.26 16.47
N GLN A 4 -10.96 -20.45 16.77
CA GLN A 4 -10.18 -19.55 17.61
C GLN A 4 -10.02 -18.19 16.90
N GLN A 5 -10.44 -17.09 17.53
CA GLN A 5 -10.35 -15.78 16.92
C GLN A 5 -8.89 -15.34 16.79
N ARG A 6 -8.59 -14.79 15.63
CA ARG A 6 -7.25 -14.32 15.24
C ARG A 6 -7.13 -12.83 15.56
N ILE A 7 -6.06 -12.43 16.24
CA ILE A 7 -5.76 -11.02 16.53
C ILE A 7 -4.27 -10.74 16.30
N ASN A 8 -3.95 -9.53 15.89
CA ASN A 8 -2.56 -9.09 15.78
C ASN A 8 -1.91 -8.99 17.18
N SER A 9 -0.66 -9.45 17.31
CA SER A 9 0.07 -9.49 18.59
C SER A 9 0.24 -8.10 19.20
N ASP A 10 0.65 -7.11 18.41
CA ASP A 10 0.95 -5.75 18.91
C ASP A 10 -0.35 -5.04 19.31
N ILE A 11 -1.43 -5.23 18.55
CA ILE A 11 -2.76 -4.74 18.91
C ILE A 11 -3.25 -5.42 20.20
N TYR A 12 -3.10 -6.74 20.32
CA TYR A 12 -3.48 -7.46 21.53
C TYR A 12 -2.72 -6.90 22.73
N GLN A 13 -1.40 -6.78 22.64
CA GLN A 13 -0.55 -6.23 23.70
C GLN A 13 -0.93 -4.78 24.07
N SER A 14 -1.42 -3.99 23.12
CA SER A 14 -1.87 -2.62 23.37
C SER A 14 -3.18 -2.56 24.16
N ILE A 15 -4.12 -3.49 23.91
CA ILE A 15 -5.47 -3.44 24.52
C ILE A 15 -5.65 -4.44 25.68
N SER A 16 -4.82 -5.47 25.78
CA SER A 16 -4.91 -6.52 26.79
C SER A 16 -4.41 -6.10 28.17
N ARG A 17 -3.69 -4.97 28.25
CA ARG A 17 -3.17 -4.48 29.53
C ARG A 17 -4.31 -4.13 30.49
N THR A 18 -4.11 -4.46 31.77
CA THR A 18 -5.15 -4.39 32.81
C THR A 18 -5.55 -2.95 33.16
N ASP A 19 -4.65 -2.00 32.94
CA ASP A 19 -4.83 -0.55 33.09
C ASP A 19 -5.71 0.06 31.98
N VAL A 20 -5.83 -0.59 30.83
CA VAL A 20 -6.61 -0.09 29.70
C VAL A 20 -8.07 -0.52 29.84
N THR A 21 -8.89 0.35 30.42
CA THR A 21 -10.36 0.19 30.53
C THR A 21 -11.09 0.63 29.27
N GLN A 22 -10.66 1.76 28.70
CA GLN A 22 -11.14 2.32 27.44
C GLN A 22 -9.98 2.73 26.56
N PHE A 23 -10.14 2.60 25.24
CA PHE A 23 -9.13 2.97 24.27
C PHE A 23 -9.74 3.43 22.95
N THR A 24 -8.96 4.17 22.18
CA THR A 24 -9.32 4.65 20.84
C THR A 24 -8.43 4.04 19.78
N VAL A 25 -8.88 4.07 18.52
CA VAL A 25 -8.06 3.69 17.35
C VAL A 25 -6.74 4.46 17.33
N VAL A 26 -6.74 5.72 17.78
CA VAL A 26 -5.58 6.61 17.76
C VAL A 26 -4.53 6.20 18.79
N GLU A 27 -4.95 5.85 20.01
CA GLU A 27 -4.06 5.39 21.08
C GLU A 27 -3.44 4.04 20.75
N VAL A 28 -4.23 3.10 20.25
CA VAL A 28 -3.73 1.79 19.81
C VAL A 28 -2.74 1.96 18.66
N ARG A 29 -3.04 2.83 17.69
CA ARG A 29 -2.12 3.15 16.60
C ARG A 29 -0.80 3.72 17.10
N ASN A 30 -0.83 4.67 18.03
CA ASN A 30 0.39 5.26 18.58
C ASN A 30 1.22 4.18 19.30
N SER A 31 0.57 3.36 20.13
CA SER A 31 1.20 2.27 20.87
C SER A 31 1.91 1.28 19.94
N ILE A 32 1.24 0.81 18.88
CA ILE A 32 1.87 -0.16 17.96
C ILE A 32 2.98 0.45 17.09
N LEU A 33 2.94 1.76 16.84
CA LEU A 33 4.00 2.47 16.09
C LEU A 33 5.25 2.70 16.96
N GLU A 34 5.09 2.84 18.27
CA GLU A 34 6.22 2.88 19.22
C GLU A 34 6.89 1.51 19.37
N ILE A 35 6.10 0.43 19.31
CA ILE A 35 6.60 -0.94 19.47
C ILE A 35 7.26 -1.45 18.17
N SER A 36 6.83 -0.98 16.99
CA SER A 36 7.15 -1.65 15.72
C SER A 36 7.11 -0.74 14.49
N ASP A 37 8.16 -0.78 13.67
CA ASP A 37 8.27 -0.08 12.38
C ASP A 37 7.44 -0.73 11.26
N MET A 38 6.77 -1.86 11.54
CA MET A 38 6.09 -2.72 10.56
C MET A 38 4.81 -2.11 9.98
N TYR A 39 4.39 -0.95 10.49
CA TYR A 39 3.10 -0.33 10.20
C TYR A 39 3.13 0.77 9.13
N GLY A 40 4.31 1.10 8.62
CA GLY A 40 4.50 2.11 7.59
C GLY A 40 4.21 3.50 8.16
N ASN A 41 3.41 4.30 7.44
CA ASN A 41 3.06 5.65 7.89
C ASN A 41 1.84 5.65 8.85
N LYS A 42 1.59 6.81 9.48
CA LYS A 42 0.49 6.98 10.43
C LYS A 42 -0.89 6.65 9.84
N ASN A 43 -1.10 6.89 8.55
CA ASN A 43 -2.38 6.63 7.87
C ASN A 43 -2.59 5.14 7.61
N THR A 44 -1.56 4.43 7.12
CA THR A 44 -1.62 2.97 6.90
C THR A 44 -1.78 2.22 8.21
N ALA A 45 -1.09 2.68 9.27
CA ALA A 45 -1.25 2.15 10.62
C ALA A 45 -2.67 2.37 11.15
N ARG A 46 -3.24 3.58 10.99
CA ARG A 46 -4.60 3.90 11.43
C ARG A 46 -5.64 3.00 10.76
N LEU A 47 -5.56 2.83 9.43
CA LEU A 47 -6.48 1.97 8.68
C LEU A 47 -6.37 0.51 9.11
N PHE A 48 -5.15 0.02 9.35
CA PHE A 48 -4.92 -1.33 9.84
C PHE A 48 -5.58 -1.56 11.20
N VAL A 49 -5.35 -0.65 12.16
CA VAL A 49 -5.94 -0.72 13.50
C VAL A 49 -7.45 -0.64 13.45
N ALA A 50 -8.01 0.29 12.67
CA ALA A 50 -9.46 0.44 12.53
C ALA A 50 -10.12 -0.86 12.04
N ARG A 51 -9.54 -1.52 11.03
CA ARG A 51 -10.05 -2.81 10.52
C ARG A 51 -9.99 -3.92 11.57
N GLN A 52 -8.88 -4.01 12.33
CA GLN A 52 -8.73 -5.03 13.37
C GLN A 52 -9.70 -4.81 14.52
N ILE A 53 -9.88 -3.56 14.96
CA ILE A 53 -10.85 -3.18 15.98
C ILE A 53 -12.28 -3.49 15.50
N GLN A 54 -12.63 -3.14 14.27
CA GLN A 54 -13.95 -3.44 13.70
C GLN A 54 -14.24 -4.96 13.66
N VAL A 55 -13.24 -5.79 13.34
CA VAL A 55 -13.39 -7.26 13.37
C VAL A 55 -13.66 -7.77 14.80
N LEU A 56 -13.01 -7.20 15.81
CA LEU A 56 -13.25 -7.55 17.21
C LEU A 56 -14.62 -7.08 17.69
N GLU A 57 -15.03 -5.89 17.27
CA GLU A 57 -16.33 -5.29 17.58
C GLU A 57 -17.46 -6.13 16.98
N ASN A 58 -17.38 -6.45 15.70
CA ASN A 58 -18.36 -7.29 15.00
C ASN A 58 -18.47 -8.70 15.61
N ALA A 59 -17.37 -9.22 16.16
CA ALA A 59 -17.36 -10.52 16.85
C ALA A 59 -17.78 -10.44 18.33
N GLY A 60 -18.07 -9.24 18.85
CA GLY A 60 -18.53 -9.00 20.21
C GLY A 60 -17.46 -9.08 21.30
N PHE A 61 -16.17 -9.03 20.93
CA PHE A 61 -15.07 -9.01 21.89
C PHE A 61 -14.82 -7.61 22.47
N ILE A 62 -15.19 -6.57 21.74
CA ILE A 62 -15.12 -5.21 22.24
C ILE A 62 -16.46 -4.53 21.96
N LYS A 63 -16.82 -3.58 22.82
CA LYS A 63 -17.99 -2.73 22.63
C LYS A 63 -17.52 -1.30 22.40
N SER A 64 -18.24 -0.57 21.56
CA SER A 64 -17.98 0.83 21.36
C SER A 64 -18.95 1.73 22.09
N GLU A 65 -18.46 2.86 22.53
CA GLU A 65 -19.24 3.94 23.12
C GLU A 65 -18.81 5.26 22.48
N LEU A 66 -19.77 6.14 22.21
CA LEU A 66 -19.50 7.46 21.69
C LEU A 66 -19.45 8.44 22.87
N ILE A 67 -18.25 8.91 23.21
CA ILE A 67 -18.04 9.92 24.25
C ILE A 67 -17.70 11.22 23.53
N GLY A 68 -18.68 12.14 23.48
CA GLY A 68 -18.64 13.34 22.64
C GLY A 68 -18.60 12.99 21.14
N HIS A 69 -17.56 13.45 20.44
CA HIS A 69 -17.36 13.15 19.01
C HIS A 69 -16.36 11.99 18.75
N LYS A 70 -15.91 11.30 19.80
CA LYS A 70 -14.90 10.24 19.70
C LYS A 70 -15.49 8.88 20.05
N LYS A 71 -15.24 7.90 19.17
CA LYS A 71 -15.60 6.50 19.38
C LYS A 71 -14.52 5.84 20.26
N HIS A 72 -14.92 5.44 21.45
CA HIS A 72 -14.11 4.71 22.42
C HIS A 72 -14.51 3.24 22.40
N TYR A 73 -13.58 2.37 22.74
CA TYR A 73 -13.78 0.93 22.78
C TYR A 73 -13.41 0.41 24.16
N SER A 74 -14.16 -0.58 24.64
CA SER A 74 -13.86 -1.29 25.88
C SER A 74 -13.98 -2.80 25.67
N LYS A 75 -13.20 -3.57 26.45
CA LYS A 75 -13.21 -5.03 26.42
C LYS A 75 -14.53 -5.56 26.97
N THR A 76 -15.10 -6.57 26.33
CA THR A 76 -16.22 -7.33 26.90
C THR A 76 -15.71 -8.51 27.71
N GLU A 77 -16.56 -9.11 28.56
CA GLU A 77 -16.24 -10.36 29.25
C GLU A 77 -15.81 -11.47 28.28
N LYS A 78 -16.43 -11.48 27.08
CA LYS A 78 -16.07 -12.40 26.01
C LYS A 78 -14.61 -12.25 25.59
N PHE A 79 -14.04 -11.05 25.58
CA PHE A 79 -12.61 -10.86 25.28
C PHE A 79 -11.72 -11.45 26.37
N VAL A 80 -12.08 -11.24 27.64
CA VAL A 80 -11.31 -11.72 28.79
C VAL A 80 -11.30 -13.25 28.84
N LEU A 81 -12.44 -13.88 28.55
CA LEU A 81 -12.59 -15.34 28.56
C LEU A 81 -12.07 -16.02 27.28
N SER A 82 -11.65 -15.26 26.26
CA SER A 82 -11.28 -15.82 24.96
C SER A 82 -9.78 -16.04 24.82
N ASN A 83 -9.43 -17.25 24.41
CA ASN A 83 -8.07 -17.57 24.00
C ASN A 83 -7.85 -17.18 22.55
N PHE A 84 -7.27 -16.00 22.30
CA PHE A 84 -6.96 -15.54 20.95
C PHE A 84 -5.75 -16.26 20.36
N LYS A 85 -5.78 -16.48 19.04
CA LYS A 85 -4.59 -16.85 18.27
C LYS A 85 -3.85 -15.57 17.87
N LEU A 86 -2.75 -15.29 18.56
CA LEU A 86 -1.89 -14.13 18.29
C LEU A 86 -1.14 -14.31 16.97
N ILE A 87 -1.14 -13.27 16.14
CA ILE A 87 -0.49 -13.27 14.83
C ILE A 87 0.37 -12.03 14.72
N GLN A 88 1.65 -12.21 14.41
CA GLN A 88 2.49 -11.06 14.11
C GLN A 88 2.11 -10.47 12.77
N LYS A 89 2.15 -9.14 12.67
CA LYS A 89 2.09 -8.51 11.36
C LYS A 89 3.36 -8.92 10.63
N LYS A 90 3.20 -9.75 9.59
CA LYS A 90 4.31 -10.00 8.68
C LYS A 90 4.70 -8.64 8.11
N LYS A 91 5.97 -8.24 8.26
CA LYS A 91 6.53 -7.15 7.46
C LYS A 91 6.07 -7.44 6.03
N ARG A 92 5.56 -6.45 5.31
CA ARG A 92 5.56 -6.55 3.85
C ARG A 92 7.04 -6.50 3.44
N THR A 93 7.79 -7.55 3.76
CA THR A 93 8.86 -7.98 2.90
C THR A 93 8.17 -8.16 1.55
N LYS A 94 8.66 -7.46 0.53
CA LYS A 94 8.56 -7.96 -0.83
C LYS A 94 9.12 -9.38 -0.75
N THR A 95 8.26 -10.36 -0.51
CA THR A 95 8.67 -11.73 -0.24
C THR A 95 8.78 -12.37 -1.60
N THR A 96 10.01 -12.40 -2.10
CA THR A 96 10.50 -13.51 -2.90
C THR A 96 10.09 -14.81 -2.20
N PRO A 97 9.33 -15.72 -2.84
CA PRO A 97 8.90 -16.94 -2.19
C PRO A 97 10.05 -17.95 -2.17
N SER A 98 10.41 -18.41 -0.97
CA SER A 98 11.26 -19.59 -0.77
C SER A 98 10.47 -20.85 -1.10
N SER A 99 10.82 -21.44 -2.24
CA SER A 99 11.03 -22.87 -2.48
C SER A 99 10.21 -23.90 -1.68
N LYS A 100 8.91 -24.04 -1.94
CA LYS A 100 8.21 -25.34 -2.15
C LYS A 100 7.02 -25.05 -3.07
N ASP A 101 6.98 -25.70 -4.22
CA ASP A 101 6.18 -25.37 -5.41
C ASP A 101 6.44 -23.99 -6.03
N LYS A 102 7.57 -23.90 -6.76
CA LYS A 102 7.78 -22.89 -7.79
C LYS A 102 6.83 -23.15 -8.97
N GLN A 103 5.53 -22.92 -8.80
CA GLN A 103 4.81 -22.30 -9.91
C GLN A 103 5.37 -20.88 -9.98
N GLN A 104 6.34 -20.69 -10.87
CA GLN A 104 6.92 -19.39 -11.19
C GLN A 104 5.77 -18.39 -11.29
N LYS A 105 5.72 -17.39 -10.40
CA LYS A 105 4.98 -16.17 -10.75
C LYS A 105 5.54 -15.77 -12.10
N PRO A 106 4.70 -15.75 -13.15
CA PRO A 106 5.24 -15.65 -14.47
C PRO A 106 5.98 -14.33 -14.56
N ILE A 107 7.26 -14.35 -14.93
CA ILE A 107 8.13 -13.17 -15.14
C ILE A 107 7.36 -12.06 -15.88
N SER A 108 6.43 -12.45 -16.75
CA SER A 108 5.43 -11.61 -17.40
C SER A 108 4.64 -10.66 -16.47
N ILE A 109 4.17 -11.09 -15.30
CA ILE A 109 3.32 -10.25 -14.41
C ILE A 109 4.12 -9.13 -13.77
N ASP A 110 5.34 -9.41 -13.28
CA ASP A 110 6.18 -8.37 -12.69
C ASP A 110 6.63 -7.38 -13.76
N LEU A 111 6.96 -7.85 -14.97
CA LEU A 111 7.29 -7.00 -16.10
C LEU A 111 6.10 -6.15 -16.59
N GLU A 112 4.89 -6.70 -16.60
CA GLU A 112 3.67 -5.95 -16.95
C GLU A 112 3.36 -4.85 -15.92
N ASN A 113 3.56 -5.12 -14.63
CA ASN A 113 3.40 -4.10 -13.59
C ASN A 113 4.42 -2.97 -13.72
N GLU A 114 5.67 -3.28 -14.06
CA GLU A 114 6.69 -2.26 -14.30
C GLU A 114 6.41 -1.47 -15.58
N LYS A 115 5.90 -2.12 -16.63
CA LYS A 115 5.43 -1.48 -17.87
C LYS A 115 4.32 -0.44 -17.59
N THR A 116 3.30 -0.81 -16.81
CA THR A 116 2.21 0.12 -16.47
C THR A 116 2.69 1.34 -15.68
N GLY A 117 3.73 1.19 -14.85
CA GLY A 117 4.38 2.33 -14.19
C GLY A 117 5.05 3.30 -15.18
N ILE A 118 5.73 2.77 -16.20
CA ILE A 118 6.36 3.58 -17.26
C ILE A 118 5.30 4.31 -18.09
N GLU A 119 4.19 3.64 -18.42
CA GLU A 119 3.07 4.24 -19.16
C GLU A 119 2.43 5.40 -18.40
N ALA A 120 2.22 5.22 -17.08
CA ALA A 120 1.68 6.28 -16.23
C ALA A 120 2.61 7.49 -16.15
N GLU A 121 3.92 7.27 -15.96
CA GLU A 121 4.90 8.36 -15.93
C GLU A 121 5.01 9.09 -17.28
N LEU A 122 4.95 8.34 -18.39
CA LEU A 122 4.94 8.91 -19.74
C LEU A 122 3.70 9.79 -19.97
N ALA A 123 2.52 9.33 -19.57
CA ALA A 123 1.27 10.08 -19.72
C ALA A 123 1.32 11.42 -18.96
N ILE A 124 1.84 11.42 -17.73
CA ILE A 124 2.05 12.64 -16.94
C ILE A 124 3.04 13.57 -17.66
N THR A 125 4.17 13.04 -18.11
CA THR A 125 5.22 13.84 -18.77
C THR A 125 4.71 14.47 -20.08
N LEU A 126 3.88 13.76 -20.84
CA LEU A 126 3.25 14.31 -22.05
C LEU A 126 2.25 15.43 -21.72
N ALA A 127 1.46 15.28 -20.66
CA ALA A 127 0.58 16.34 -20.20
C ALA A 127 1.36 17.61 -19.78
N GLU A 128 2.52 17.44 -19.12
CA GLU A 128 3.43 18.55 -18.82
C GLU A 128 3.95 19.24 -20.08
N VAL A 129 4.34 18.48 -21.11
CA VAL A 129 4.77 19.02 -22.41
C VAL A 129 3.67 19.88 -23.04
N ASP A 130 2.41 19.43 -22.98
CA ASP A 130 1.29 20.17 -23.55
C ASP A 130 0.99 21.45 -22.75
N GLU A 131 1.05 21.40 -21.42
CA GLU A 131 0.91 22.60 -20.58
C GLU A 131 2.03 23.61 -20.86
N TYR A 132 3.28 23.16 -21.03
CA TYR A 132 4.37 24.04 -21.45
C TYR A 132 4.09 24.71 -22.79
N LYS A 133 3.57 23.99 -23.80
CA LYS A 133 3.19 24.60 -25.09
C LYS A 133 2.14 25.68 -24.89
N ILE A 134 1.10 25.42 -24.09
CA ILE A 134 0.04 26.38 -23.79
C ILE A 134 0.62 27.66 -23.19
N LEU A 135 1.47 27.54 -22.17
CA LEU A 135 2.08 28.70 -21.52
C LEU A 135 3.05 29.45 -22.45
N MET A 136 3.83 28.73 -23.25
CA MET A 136 4.77 29.32 -24.22
C MET A 136 4.07 30.05 -25.38
N MET A 137 2.81 29.74 -25.68
CA MET A 137 2.02 30.46 -26.68
C MET A 137 1.51 31.82 -26.17
N ARG A 138 1.40 32.02 -24.85
CA ARG A 138 0.81 33.24 -24.26
C ARG A 138 1.70 34.47 -24.42
N SER A 139 3.02 34.33 -24.38
CA SER A 139 3.94 35.45 -24.61
C SER A 139 5.34 35.00 -25.04
N ARG A 140 6.06 35.88 -25.76
CA ARG A 140 7.45 35.64 -26.16
C ARG A 140 8.41 35.55 -24.96
N GLU A 141 8.08 36.24 -23.87
CA GLU A 141 8.86 36.22 -22.63
C GLU A 141 8.74 34.87 -21.92
N LEU A 142 7.51 34.38 -21.71
CA LEU A 142 7.25 33.04 -21.18
C LEU A 142 7.89 31.97 -22.07
N LYS A 143 7.81 32.14 -23.40
CA LYS A 143 8.48 31.25 -24.34
C LYS A 143 9.98 31.16 -24.09
N LYS A 144 10.67 32.28 -23.88
CA LYS A 144 12.12 32.28 -23.61
C LYS A 144 12.44 31.61 -22.28
N LEU A 145 11.66 31.91 -21.23
CA LEU A 145 11.88 31.41 -19.88
C LEU A 145 11.61 29.90 -19.74
N LEU A 146 10.56 29.40 -20.39
CA LEU A 146 10.12 28.01 -20.27
C LEU A 146 10.78 27.07 -21.29
N LYS A 147 11.43 27.58 -22.34
CA LYS A 147 12.05 26.75 -23.40
C LYS A 147 13.06 25.70 -22.86
N PRO A 148 13.93 26.01 -21.88
CA PRO A 148 14.82 24.99 -21.31
C PRO A 148 14.03 23.86 -20.62
N SER A 149 13.06 24.19 -19.78
CA SER A 149 12.22 23.21 -19.08
C SER A 149 11.41 22.36 -20.05
N TYR A 150 10.81 22.99 -21.06
CA TYR A 150 10.12 22.29 -22.16
C TYR A 150 11.05 21.27 -22.84
N SER A 151 12.29 21.65 -23.15
CA SER A 151 13.26 20.76 -23.78
C SER A 151 13.65 19.57 -22.90
N VAL A 152 13.76 19.78 -21.58
CA VAL A 152 14.05 18.70 -20.63
C VAL A 152 12.87 17.74 -20.52
N THR A 153 11.65 18.27 -20.42
CA THR A 153 10.44 17.44 -20.32
C THR A 153 10.19 16.65 -21.61
N THR A 154 10.43 17.22 -22.79
CA THR A 154 10.31 16.47 -24.05
C THR A 154 11.38 15.38 -24.17
N GLN A 155 12.62 15.65 -23.74
CA GLN A 155 13.65 14.63 -23.69
C GLN A 155 13.28 13.51 -22.72
N LYS A 156 12.73 13.85 -21.54
CA LYS A 156 12.23 12.86 -20.57
C LYS A 156 11.15 11.98 -21.18
N ALA A 157 10.18 12.56 -21.91
CA ALA A 157 9.14 11.81 -22.60
C ALA A 157 9.74 10.82 -23.63
N ALA A 158 10.74 11.25 -24.40
CA ALA A 158 11.42 10.39 -25.38
C ALA A 158 12.15 9.21 -24.70
N VAL A 159 12.81 9.44 -23.56
CA VAL A 159 13.47 8.38 -22.79
C VAL A 159 12.46 7.39 -22.22
N LEU A 160 11.33 7.87 -21.69
CA LEU A 160 10.26 7.01 -21.19
C LEU A 160 9.63 6.17 -22.30
N MET A 161 9.41 6.74 -23.48
CA MET A 161 8.96 6.02 -24.69
C MET A 161 9.96 4.93 -25.11
N ALA A 162 11.25 5.25 -25.18
CA ALA A 162 12.28 4.27 -25.52
C ALA A 162 12.29 3.11 -24.52
N LYS A 163 12.19 3.43 -23.22
CA LYS A 163 12.07 2.43 -22.16
C LYS A 163 10.81 1.57 -22.34
N LEU A 164 9.65 2.18 -22.58
CA LEU A 164 8.39 1.47 -22.80
C LEU A 164 8.47 0.46 -23.97
N ASN A 165 9.15 0.85 -25.06
CA ASN A 165 9.34 -0.02 -26.22
C ASN A 165 10.20 -1.24 -25.89
N VAL A 166 11.33 -1.05 -25.18
CA VAL A 166 12.19 -2.16 -24.75
C VAL A 166 11.42 -3.13 -23.87
N TRP A 167 10.63 -2.62 -22.92
CA TRP A 167 9.83 -3.45 -22.01
C TRP A 167 8.71 -4.20 -22.71
N SER A 168 8.02 -3.55 -23.66
CA SER A 168 6.98 -4.19 -24.47
C SER A 168 7.55 -5.33 -25.31
N ASN A 169 8.69 -5.11 -25.98
CA ASN A 169 9.37 -6.14 -26.76
C ASN A 169 9.83 -7.31 -25.88
N ALA A 170 10.38 -7.04 -24.69
CA ALA A 170 10.80 -8.08 -23.77
C ALA A 170 9.62 -8.96 -23.30
N ILE A 171 8.48 -8.34 -22.97
CA ILE A 171 7.25 -9.05 -22.58
C ILE A 171 6.73 -9.90 -23.75
N GLU A 172 6.73 -9.36 -24.97
CA GLU A 172 6.32 -10.11 -26.16
C GLU A 172 7.20 -11.34 -26.39
N LEU A 173 8.54 -11.19 -26.34
CA LEU A 173 9.47 -12.31 -26.49
C LEU A 173 9.24 -13.40 -25.43
N ILE A 174 8.97 -13.00 -24.18
CA ILE A 174 8.66 -13.95 -23.09
C ILE A 174 7.33 -14.68 -23.35
N LYS A 175 6.31 -13.99 -23.88
CA LYS A 175 5.04 -14.62 -24.25
C LYS A 175 5.20 -15.62 -25.40
N HIS A 176 5.95 -15.26 -26.44
CA HIS A 176 6.19 -16.13 -27.61
C HIS A 176 7.04 -17.36 -27.25
N SER A 177 8.09 -17.20 -26.45
CA SER A 177 8.95 -18.33 -26.01
C SER A 177 8.20 -19.39 -25.18
N ARG A 178 7.14 -18.99 -24.47
CA ARG A 178 6.28 -19.90 -23.71
C ARG A 178 5.23 -20.60 -24.55
N SER A 179 4.77 -19.98 -25.64
CA SER A 179 3.85 -20.60 -26.59
C SER A 179 4.52 -21.65 -27.47
N ALA A 180 5.84 -21.56 -27.69
CA ALA A 180 6.62 -22.51 -28.48
C ALA A 180 7.13 -23.73 -27.69
N ALA A 181 6.95 -23.74 -26.36
CA ALA A 181 7.40 -24.79 -25.46
C ALA A 181 6.28 -25.77 -25.04
N CYS A 182 5.12 -25.70 -25.68
CA CYS A 182 4.00 -26.64 -25.53
C CYS A 182 3.84 -27.49 -26.79
#